data_AF-A0A7W0R4Q3-F1
#
_entry.id   AF-A0A7W0R4Q3-F1
#
_cell.length_a   1.000
_cell.length_b   1.000
_cell.length_c   1.000
_cell.angle_alpha   90.00
_cell.angle_beta   90.00
_cell.angle_gamma   90.00
#
_symmetry.space_group_name_H-M   'P 1'
#
loop_
_entity.id
_entity.type
_entity.pdbx_description
1 polymer ?
#
loop_
_entity_poly.entity_id
_entity_poly.type
_entity_poly.pdbx_seq_one_letter_code
_entity_poly.pdbx_strand_id
1 'polypeptide(L)' 'MGRTNVVVDEVLIERVKRIYGARTTREAIDIALRRLVGDISDDPYAGLLALEGIGWEGDLDEMRGKGERQRWWLRE' A
#
# COMPACT_ATOMS: atom_id res chain seq x y z
N MET A 1 0.48 -21.84 11.64
CA MET A 1 1.64 -20.96 11.94
C MET A 1 2.88 -21.81 12.16
N GLY A 2 4.02 -21.38 11.62
CA GLY A 2 5.33 -22.03 11.80
C GLY A 2 6.25 -21.25 12.76
N ARG A 3 7.27 -21.92 13.29
CA ARG A 3 8.28 -21.27 14.15
C ARG A 3 9.48 -20.86 13.29
N THR A 4 9.89 -19.61 13.41
CA THR A 4 10.99 -19.02 12.63
C THR A 4 11.82 -18.12 13.54
N ASN A 5 13.14 -18.13 13.38
CA ASN A 5 14.05 -17.21 14.06
C ASN A 5 14.35 -16.03 13.13
N VAL A 6 14.14 -14.81 13.62
CA VAL A 6 14.41 -13.57 12.90
C VAL A 6 15.15 -12.61 13.82
N VAL A 7 16.04 -11.79 13.26
CA VAL A 7 16.68 -10.69 13.99
C VAL A 7 15.80 -9.46 13.83
N VAL A 8 15.46 -8.81 14.94
CA VAL A 8 14.60 -7.62 14.99
C VAL A 8 15.21 -6.58 15.90
N ASP A 9 14.97 -5.30 15.59
CA ASP A 9 15.32 -4.19 16.47
C ASP A 9 14.39 -4.17 17.70
N GLU A 10 14.98 -4.35 18.89
CA GLU A 10 14.25 -4.36 20.15
C GLU A 10 13.56 -3.02 20.45
N VAL A 11 14.19 -1.90 20.07
CA VAL A 11 13.61 -0.56 20.28
C VAL A 11 12.35 -0.40 19.44
N LEU A 12 12.35 -0.93 18.21
CA LEU A 12 11.19 -0.92 17.34
C LEU A 12 10.07 -1.80 17.90
N ILE A 13 10.38 -2.99 18.38
CA ILE A 13 9.40 -3.90 19.01
C ILE A 13 8.75 -3.23 20.23
N GLU A 14 9.54 -2.62 21.11
CA GLU A 14 9.00 -1.95 22.30
C GLU A 14 8.13 -0.75 21.94
N ARG A 15 8.47 -0.04 20.85
CA ARG A 15 7.61 1.03 20.32
C ARG A 15 6.27 0.47 19.81
N VAL A 16 6.28 -0.64 19.07
CA VAL A 16 5.06 -1.30 18.58
C VAL A 16 4.21 -1.78 19.75
N LYS A 17 4.80 -2.42 20.75
CA LYS A 17 4.10 -2.85 21.98
C LYS A 17 3.42 -1.69 22.68
N ARG A 18 4.11 -0.56 22.83
CA ARG A 18 3.56 0.64 23.48
C ARG A 18 2.40 1.25 22.71
N ILE A 19 2.53 1.38 21.38
CA ILE A 19 1.51 2.02 20.53
C ILE A 19 0.26 1.12 20.42
N TYR A 20 0.46 -0.19 20.30
CA TYR A 20 -0.62 -1.13 19.97
C TYR A 20 -1.02 -2.07 21.11
N GLY A 21 -0.44 -1.91 22.30
CA GLY A 21 -0.75 -2.74 23.47
C GLY A 21 -0.28 -4.20 23.37
N ALA A 22 0.65 -4.52 22.47
CA ALA A 22 1.13 -5.88 22.31
C ALA A 22 1.94 -6.31 23.55
N ARG A 23 1.67 -7.52 24.05
CA ARG A 23 2.32 -8.07 25.25
C ARG A 23 3.59 -8.84 24.93
N THR A 24 3.71 -9.32 23.70
CA THR A 24 4.85 -10.15 23.27
C THR A 24 5.43 -9.70 21.93
N THR A 25 6.70 -10.03 21.67
CA THR A 25 7.34 -9.78 20.36
C THR A 25 6.59 -10.47 19.23
N ARG A 26 6.07 -11.68 19.46
CA ARG A 26 5.24 -12.40 18.47
C ARG A 26 3.99 -11.61 18.11
N GLU A 27 3.29 -11.12 19.12
CA GLU A 27 2.06 -10.33 18.93
C GLU A 27 2.35 -9.00 18.24
N ALA A 28 3.44 -8.33 18.60
CA ALA A 28 3.89 -7.11 17.93
C ALA A 28 4.17 -7.35 16.43
N ILE A 29 4.86 -8.45 16.09
CA ILE A 29 5.13 -8.85 14.70
C ILE A 29 3.83 -9.20 13.97
N ASP A 30 2.91 -9.95 14.58
CA ASP A 30 1.62 -10.30 13.96
C ASP A 30 0.80 -9.05 13.64
N ILE A 31 0.70 -8.10 14.59
CA ILE A 31 0.03 -6.82 14.37
C ILE A 31 0.68 -6.04 13.22
N ALA A 32 2.02 -5.97 13.20
CA ALA A 32 2.74 -5.22 12.17
C ALA A 32 2.51 -5.81 10.77
N LEU A 33 2.60 -7.13 10.63
CA LEU A 33 2.38 -7.82 9.35
C LEU A 33 0.93 -7.68 8.87
N ARG A 34 -0.06 -7.87 9.76
CA ARG A 34 -1.47 -7.67 9.42
C ARG A 34 -1.78 -6.24 9.02
N ARG A 35 -1.15 -5.25 9.64
CA ARG A 35 -1.31 -3.84 9.25
C ARG A 35 -0.62 -3.52 7.93
N LEU A 36 0.55 -4.11 7.67
CA LEU A 36 1.29 -3.90 6.42
C LEU A 36 0.54 -4.48 5.23
N VAL A 37 -0.04 -5.67 5.41
CA VAL A 37 -0.85 -6.32 4.38
C VAL A 37 -2.27 -5.73 4.37
N GLY A 38 -2.84 -5.27 5.48
CA GLY A 38 -4.22 -4.74 5.52
C GLY A 38 -5.27 -5.81 5.19
N ASP A 39 -6.46 -5.38 4.75
CA ASP A 39 -7.52 -6.25 4.16
C ASP A 39 -7.20 -6.64 2.71
N ILE A 40 -5.91 -6.73 2.36
CA ILE A 40 -5.49 -7.34 1.11
C ILE A 40 -5.92 -8.80 1.19
N SER A 41 -6.96 -9.16 0.44
CA SER A 41 -7.20 -10.53 0.00
C SER A 41 -5.92 -11.10 -0.61
N ASP A 42 -5.80 -12.42 -0.75
CA ASP A 42 -4.60 -13.06 -1.34
C ASP A 42 -4.14 -12.43 -2.68
N ASP A 43 -5.05 -11.70 -3.35
CA ASP A 43 -4.74 -10.73 -4.39
C ASP A 43 -4.96 -9.26 -3.92
N PRO A 44 -3.90 -8.43 -3.83
CA PRO A 44 -3.98 -6.99 -3.48
C PRO A 44 -4.79 -6.15 -4.47
N TYR A 45 -5.04 -6.66 -5.67
CA TYR A 45 -5.83 -5.98 -6.69
C TYR A 45 -7.28 -6.43 -6.72
N ALA A 46 -7.68 -7.46 -5.96
CA ALA A 46 -9.02 -8.04 -6.09
C ALA A 46 -10.14 -7.02 -5.85
N GLY A 47 -9.98 -6.12 -4.88
CA GLY A 47 -10.96 -5.05 -4.64
C GLY A 47 -11.05 -4.05 -5.80
N LEU A 48 -9.94 -3.77 -6.48
CA LEU A 48 -9.89 -2.89 -7.65
C LEU A 48 -10.44 -3.60 -8.89
N LEU A 49 -10.12 -4.89 -9.06
CA LEU A 49 -10.63 -5.75 -10.13
C LEU A 49 -12.14 -6.01 -9.97
N ALA A 50 -12.66 -6.05 -8.74
CA ALA A 50 -14.10 -6.13 -8.49
C ALA A 50 -14.87 -4.90 -8.99
N LEU A 51 -14.18 -3.77 -9.23
CA LEU A 51 -14.74 -2.57 -9.86
C LEU A 51 -14.70 -2.65 -11.39
N GLU A 52 -14.17 -3.72 -12.00
CA GLU A 52 -14.22 -3.91 -13.44
C GLU A 52 -15.67 -3.94 -13.93
N GLY A 53 -15.97 -3.12 -14.95
CA GLY A 53 -17.31 -3.07 -15.55
C GLY A 53 -18.32 -2.17 -14.82
N ILE A 54 -17.99 -1.50 -13.72
CA ILE A 54 -18.89 -0.51 -13.08
C ILE A 54 -19.08 0.77 -13.91
N GLY A 55 -18.33 0.90 -15.01
CA GLY A 55 -18.33 2.07 -15.88
C GLY A 55 -17.46 3.20 -15.34
N TRP A 56 -17.22 4.20 -16.19
CA TRP A 56 -16.50 5.42 -15.85
C TRP A 56 -17.08 6.56 -16.70
N GLU A 57 -17.49 7.65 -16.07
CA GLU A 57 -18.23 8.75 -16.72
C GLU A 57 -17.34 9.88 -17.27
N GLY A 58 -16.03 9.78 -17.14
CA GLY A 58 -15.15 10.85 -17.62
C GLY A 58 -14.96 10.85 -19.15
N ASP A 59 -14.43 11.96 -19.65
CA ASP A 59 -14.03 12.11 -21.05
C ASP A 59 -12.52 11.88 -21.19
N LEU A 60 -12.15 10.76 -21.84
CA LEU A 60 -10.76 10.40 -22.09
C LEU A 60 -10.05 11.40 -23.00
N ASP A 61 -10.77 12.01 -23.94
CA ASP A 61 -10.20 12.95 -24.90
C ASP A 61 -9.93 14.31 -24.24
N GLU A 62 -10.76 14.71 -23.28
CA GLU A 62 -10.52 15.89 -22.44
C GLU A 62 -9.28 15.69 -21.56
N MET A 63 -9.21 14.56 -20.83
CA MET A 63 -8.12 14.29 -19.88
C MET A 63 -6.75 14.12 -20.53
N ARG A 64 -6.71 13.54 -21.73
CA ARG A 64 -5.44 13.36 -22.45
C ARG A 64 -4.82 14.69 -22.88
N GLY A 65 -5.61 15.77 -22.89
CA GLY A 65 -5.22 17.06 -23.40
C GLY A 65 -4.89 16.96 -24.89
N LYS A 66 -5.54 17.74 -25.73
CA LYS A 66 -5.06 17.87 -27.11
C LYS A 66 -3.67 18.49 -27.05
N GLY A 67 -2.66 17.63 -27.26
CA GLY A 67 -1.28 17.89 -26.88
C GLY A 67 -0.76 19.25 -27.32
N GLU A 68 -0.72 20.19 -26.39
CA GLU A 68 0.29 21.22 -26.42
C GLU A 68 1.60 20.53 -26.06
N ARG A 69 2.28 19.99 -27.09
CA ARG A 69 3.71 19.75 -27.04
C ARG A 69 4.34 21.07 -26.64
N GLN A 70 4.62 21.23 -25.35
CA GLN A 70 5.34 22.38 -24.87
C GLN A 70 6.72 22.33 -25.54
N ARG A 71 6.90 23.16 -26.59
CA ARG A 71 8.16 23.36 -27.30
C ARG A 71 9.07 24.17 -26.39
N TRP A 72 9.61 23.52 -25.37
CA TRP A 72 10.60 24.11 -24.46
C TRP A 72 11.97 24.35 -25.12
N TRP A 73 12.17 23.90 -26.37
CA TRP A 73 13.45 23.94 -27.09
C TRP A 73 13.59 25.08 -28.13
N LEU A 74 12.65 26.03 -28.19
CA LEU A 74 12.72 27.19 -29.10
C LEU A 74 13.14 28.50 -28.41
N ARG A 75 13.73 28.41 -27.22
CA ARG A 75 14.37 29.55 -26.56
C ARG A 75 15.88 29.36 -26.57
N GLU A 76 16.51 29.80 -27.65
CA GLU A 76 17.92 30.20 -27.75
C GLU A 76 18.07 31.19 -28.90
#